data_AF-A0A3D4X6L6-F1
#
_entry.id   AF-A0A3D4X6L6-F1
#
_cell.length_a   1.000
_cell.length_b   1.000
_cell.length_c   1.000
_cell.angle_alpha   90.00
_cell.angle_beta   90.00
_cell.angle_gamma   90.00
#
_symmetry.space_group_name_H-M   'P 1'
#
loop_
_entity.id
_entity.type
_entity.pdbx_description
1 polymer ?
#
loop_
_entity_poly.entity_id
_entity_poly.type
_entity_poly.pdbx_seq_one_letter_code
_entity_poly.pdbx_strand_id
1 'polypeptide(L)' 'MKQKKSVEDYLKTIYILSQKKKVHGSDIAEELKVSRPTVSVALKALAEEGYIFMDGTHEVHLTEKGRQIAEEIYERMR' A
#
# COMPACT_ATOMS: atom_id res chain seq x y z
N MET A 1 9.37 -18.45 -9.84
CA MET A 1 9.80 -17.67 -8.66
C MET A 1 8.75 -16.60 -8.40
N LYS A 2 8.19 -16.52 -7.19
CA LYS A 2 7.19 -15.50 -6.82
C LYS A 2 7.95 -14.17 -6.71
N GLN A 3 7.72 -13.22 -7.62
CA GLN A 3 8.34 -11.90 -7.51
C GLN A 3 7.94 -11.26 -6.17
N LYS A 4 8.94 -10.78 -5.42
CA LYS A 4 8.72 -9.99 -4.22
C LYS A 4 8.21 -8.62 -4.66
N LYS A 5 7.06 -8.20 -4.14
CA LYS A 5 6.49 -6.88 -4.41
C LYS A 5 7.37 -5.80 -3.78
N SER A 6 7.66 -4.75 -4.53
CA SER A 6 8.47 -3.63 -4.05
C SER A 6 7.63 -2.69 -3.18
N VAL A 7 8.29 -1.79 -2.44
CA VAL A 7 7.62 -0.70 -1.71
C VAL A 7 6.72 0.11 -2.66
N GLU A 8 7.19 0.35 -3.89
CA GLU A 8 6.47 1.07 -4.93
C GLU A 8 5.15 0.38 -5.33
N ASP A 9 5.17 -0.96 -5.47
CA ASP A 9 3.96 -1.74 -5.77
C ASP A 9 2.88 -1.54 -4.70
N TYR A 10 3.28 -1.55 -3.42
CA TYR A 10 2.35 -1.34 -2.31
C TYR A 10 1.81 0.09 -2.28
N LEU A 11 2.68 1.10 -2.36
CA LEU A 11 2.25 2.50 -2.32
C LEU A 11 1.31 2.85 -3.48
N LYS A 12 1.66 2.42 -4.71
CA LYS A 12 0.79 2.57 -5.89
C LYS A 12 -0.56 1.89 -5.69
N THR A 13 -0.56 0.67 -5.18
CA THR A 13 -1.80 -0.09 -4.95
C THR A 13 -2.71 0.58 -3.93
N ILE A 14 -2.15 1.00 -2.79
CA ILE A 14 -2.88 1.71 -1.75
C ILE A 14 -3.47 3.01 -2.33
N TYR A 15 -2.69 3.76 -3.10
CA TYR A 15 -3.16 4.97 -3.76
C TYR A 15 -4.36 4.69 -4.69
N ILE A 16 -4.23 3.74 -5.63
CA ILE A 16 -5.31 3.38 -6.57
C ILE A 16 -6.58 2.93 -5.85
N LEU A 17 -6.46 2.10 -4.81
CA LEU A 17 -7.59 1.62 -4.04
C LEU A 17 -8.26 2.77 -3.26
N SER A 18 -7.46 3.65 -2.65
CA SER A 18 -7.96 4.79 -1.85
C SER A 18 -8.80 5.78 -2.65
N GLN A 19 -8.58 5.89 -3.97
CA GLN A 19 -9.40 6.71 -4.85
C GLN A 19 -10.81 6.17 -5.08
N LYS A 20 -11.06 4.89 -4.75
CA LYS A 20 -12.32 4.19 -5.04
C LYS A 20 -13.07 3.78 -3.78
N LYS A 21 -12.35 3.40 -2.73
CA LYS A 21 -12.91 2.87 -1.48
C LYS A 21 -11.92 2.97 -0.33
N LYS A 22 -12.43 2.73 0.89
CA LYS A 22 -11.61 2.48 2.08
C LYS A 22 -10.69 1.27 1.84
N VAL A 23 -9.43 1.38 2.23
CA VAL A 23 -8.41 0.37 1.93
C VAL A 23 -8.11 -0.46 3.17
N HIS A 24 -8.24 -1.78 3.05
CA HIS A 24 -7.80 -2.71 4.09
C HIS A 24 -6.67 -3.62 3.58
N GLY A 25 -5.92 -4.21 4.51
CA GLY A 25 -4.86 -5.16 4.18
C GLY A 25 -5.33 -6.36 3.34
N SER A 26 -6.62 -6.73 3.44
CA SER A 26 -7.23 -7.76 2.59
C SER A 26 -7.34 -7.33 1.13
N ASP A 27 -7.70 -6.08 0.87
CA ASP A 27 -7.82 -5.55 -0.50
C ASP A 27 -6.45 -5.51 -1.17
N ILE A 28 -5.43 -5.07 -0.43
CA ILE A 28 -4.04 -5.02 -0.91
C ILE A 28 -3.52 -6.42 -1.23
N ALA A 29 -3.84 -7.41 -0.38
CA ALA A 29 -3.45 -8.79 -0.60
C ALA A 29 -4.05 -9.37 -1.88
N GLU A 30 -5.32 -9.08 -2.13
CA GLU A 30 -6.04 -9.49 -3.33
C GLU A 30 -5.46 -8.84 -4.60
N GLU A 31 -5.31 -7.52 -4.58
CA GLU A 31 -4.78 -6.74 -5.72
C GLU A 31 -3.34 -7.15 -6.08
N LEU A 32 -2.48 -7.31 -5.07
CA LEU A 32 -1.08 -7.70 -5.28
C LEU A 32 -0.87 -9.22 -5.43
N LYS A 33 -1.93 -10.03 -5.28
CA LYS A 33 -1.91 -11.50 -5.33
C LYS A 33 -0.88 -12.12 -4.37
N VAL A 34 -0.81 -11.58 -3.15
CA VAL A 34 0.06 -12.05 -2.06
C VAL A 34 -0.78 -12.51 -0.87
N SER A 35 -0.17 -13.20 0.10
CA SER A 35 -0.90 -13.64 1.29
C SER A 35 -1.09 -12.50 2.29
N ARG A 36 -2.16 -12.55 3.09
CA ARG A 36 -2.41 -11.56 4.15
C ARG A 36 -1.25 -11.42 5.16
N PRO A 37 -0.56 -12.51 5.59
CA PRO A 37 0.64 -12.37 6.42
C PRO A 37 1.76 -11.58 5.73
N THR A 38 1.98 -11.77 4.43
CA THR A 38 2.97 -11.00 3.66
C THR A 38 2.62 -9.51 3.64
N VAL A 39 1.34 -9.18 3.42
CA VAL A 39 0.88 -7.78 3.47
C VAL A 39 1.07 -7.19 4.86
N SER A 40 0.71 -7.92 5.92
CA SER A 40 0.86 -7.42 7.30
C SER A 40 2.31 -7.04 7.62
N VAL A 41 3.29 -7.84 7.18
CA VAL A 41 4.71 -7.53 7.36
C VAL A 41 5.12 -6.30 6.54
N ALA A 42 4.66 -6.21 5.29
CA ALA A 42 4.95 -5.07 4.42
C ALA A 42 4.34 -3.76 4.95
N LEU A 43 3.07 -3.77 5.38
CA LEU A 43 2.40 -2.60 5.95
C LEU A 43 3.10 -2.13 7.22
N LYS A 44 3.57 -3.05 8.07
CA LYS A 44 4.34 -2.69 9.25
C LYS A 44 5.62 -1.93 8.88
N ALA A 45 6.39 -2.45 7.91
CA ALA A 45 7.60 -1.78 7.44
C ALA A 45 7.29 -0.40 6.83
N LEU A 46 6.25 -0.29 6.00
CA LEU A 46 5.85 0.99 5.41
C LEU A 46 5.39 2.02 6.45
N ALA A 47 4.76 1.56 7.53
CA ALA A 47 4.36 2.42 8.65
C ALA A 47 5.58 2.90 9.45
N GLU A 48 6.55 2.01 9.73
CA GLU A 48 7.81 2.35 10.39
C GLU A 48 8.64 3.36 9.59
N GLU A 49 8.60 3.29 8.25
CA GLU A 49 9.24 4.26 7.36
C GLU A 49 8.43 5.56 7.14
N GLY A 50 7.23 5.64 7.72
CA GLY A 50 6.36 6.81 7.68
C GLY A 50 5.65 7.03 6.36
N TYR A 51 5.47 6.01 5.52
CA TYR A 51 4.71 6.12 4.26
C TYR A 51 3.21 5.91 4.45
N ILE A 52 2.82 5.13 5.45
CA ILE A 52 1.41 4.86 5.76
C ILE A 52 1.13 4.99 7.24
N PHE A 53 -0.15 5.05 7.59
CA PHE A 53 -0.62 4.76 8.95
C PHE A 53 -1.91 3.93 8.88
N MET A 54 -2.21 3.22 9.95
CA MET A 54 -3.47 2.49 10.10
C MET A 54 -4.31 3.16 11.18
N ASP A 55 -5.60 3.36 10.92
CA ASP A 55 -6.52 3.92 11.92
C ASP A 55 -7.11 2.85 12.85
N GLY A 56 -7.96 3.28 13.79
CA GLY A 56 -8.62 2.38 14.75
C GLY A 56 -9.58 1.35 14.12
N THR A 57 -9.90 1.48 12.83
CA THR A 57 -10.74 0.56 12.06
C THR A 57 -9.94 -0.38 11.16
N HIS A 58 -8.60 -0.38 11.29
CA HIS A 58 -7.68 -1.11 10.40
C HIS A 58 -7.77 -0.65 8.93
N GLU A 59 -8.20 0.59 8.70
CA GLU A 59 -8.09 1.22 7.39
C GLU A 59 -6.66 1.72 7.19
N VAL A 60 -6.10 1.47 6.00
CA VAL A 60 -4.75 1.84 5.61
C VAL A 60 -4.79 3.18 4.88
N HIS A 61 -4.05 4.16 5.40
CA HIS A 61 -3.99 5.51 4.86
C HIS A 61 -2.56 5.86 4.45
N LEU A 62 -2.41 6.53 3.31
CA LEU A 62 -1.12 7.13 2.93
C LEU A 62 -0.87 8.37 3.79
N THR A 63 0.35 8.49 4.31
CA THR A 63 0.83 9.79 4.82
C THR A 63 1.10 10.72 3.64
N GLU A 64 1.36 12.00 3.92
CA GLU A 64 1.78 12.94 2.88
C GLU A 64 3.01 12.43 2.09
N LYS A 65 4.02 11.94 2.82
CA LYS A 65 5.24 11.35 2.24
C LYS A 65 4.91 10.15 1.34
N GLY A 66 4.07 9.23 1.81
CA GLY A 66 3.69 8.05 1.03
C GLY A 66 2.85 8.41 -0.19
N ARG A 67 1.96 9.40 -0.06
CA ARG A 67 1.11 9.89 -1.15
C ARG A 67 1.93 10.49 -2.28
N GLN A 68 2.86 11.40 -1.98
CA GLN A 68 3.71 12.04 -2.99
C GLN A 68 4.46 11.00 -3.84
N ILE A 69 5.06 10.00 -3.18
CA ILE A 69 5.76 8.92 -3.87
C ILE A 69 4.79 8.06 -4.68
N ALA A 70 3.65 7.70 -4.12
CA ALA A 70 2.65 6.90 -4.82
C ALA A 70 2.10 7.60 -6.08
N GLU A 71 1.88 8.91 -6.00
CA GLU A 71 1.46 9.76 -7.13
C GLU A 71 2.55 9.82 -8.21
N GLU A 72 3.80 10.09 -7.84
CA GLU A 72 4.93 10.11 -8.79
C GLU A 72 5.08 8.77 -9.52
N ILE A 73 4.99 7.65 -8.79
CA ILE A 73 5.03 6.31 -9.39
C ILE A 73 3.83 6.08 -10.31
N TYR A 74 2.65 6.51 -9.90
CA TYR A 74 1.43 6.37 -10.69
C TYR A 74 1.52 7.15 -12.01
N GLU A 75 2.00 8.39 -11.97
CA GLU A 75 2.19 9.23 -13.14
C GLU A 75 3.27 8.69 -14.09
N ARG A 76 4.40 8.21 -13.55
CA ARG A 76 5.49 7.64 -14.37
C ARG A 76 5.10 6.37 -15.12
N MET A 77 4.15 5.60 -14.58
CA MET A 77 3.69 4.33 -15.15
C MET A 77 2.39 4.46 -15.97
N ARG A 78 1.86 5.69 -16.10
CA ARG A 78 0.68 6.00 -16.92
C ARG A 78 1.06 6.21 -18.37
#